data_AF-A0A7Y1AD63-F1
#
_entry.id   AF-A0A7Y1AD63-F1
#
_cell.length_a   1.000
_cell.length_b   1.000
_cell.length_c   1.000
_cell.angle_alpha   90.00
_cell.angle_beta   90.00
_cell.angle_gamma   90.00
#
_symmetry.space_group_name_H-M   'P 1'
#
loop_
_entity.id
_entity.type
_entity.pdbx_description
1 polymer ?
#
loop_
_entity_poly.entity_id
_entity_poly.type
_entity_poly.pdbx_seq_one_letter_code
_entity_poly.pdbx_strand_id
1 'polypeptide(L)'
;MLNFILSISWQVLVFWVATQIGFSMQVIDSATVIVKQPELCHYLQIPVQDGHCRVVGRVEGNLGGTWTVTPKPELPVTFELPAGEWPLMYKSDDWHMVGGTPAVAGLAAVTVFLAGIGVWGSFWVKRWQVRRSNIGGLQEGV
;
A
#
# COMPACT_ATOMS: atom_id res chain seq x y z
N MET A 1 3.10 28.89 9.28
CA MET A 1 2.60 28.10 8.14
C MET A 1 3.48 26.88 7.84
N LEU A 2 4.80 27.03 7.71
CA LEU A 2 5.72 25.92 7.39
C LEU A 2 5.55 24.67 8.29
N ASN A 3 5.52 24.83 9.62
CA ASN A 3 5.36 23.69 10.55
C ASN A 3 4.01 22.97 10.41
N PHE A 4 2.97 23.68 10.00
CA PHE A 4 1.63 23.11 9.78
C PHE A 4 1.59 22.30 8.48
N ILE A 5 2.18 22.84 7.41
CA ILE A 5 2.33 22.14 6.12
C ILE A 5 3.18 20.89 6.30
N LEU A 6 4.32 20.99 7.01
CA LEU A 6 5.17 19.84 7.32
C LEU A 6 4.42 18.75 8.10
N SER A 7 3.57 19.14 9.06
CA SER A 7 2.75 18.20 9.82
C SER A 7 1.73 17.48 8.92
N ILE A 8 1.01 18.21 8.06
CA ILE A 8 0.05 17.60 7.12
C ILE A 8 0.77 16.69 6.12
N SER A 9 1.87 17.15 5.51
CA SER A 9 2.65 16.35 4.56
C SER A 9 3.17 15.07 5.20
N TRP A 10 3.57 15.12 6.47
CA TRP A 10 3.95 13.93 7.22
C TRP A 10 2.78 12.95 7.40
N GLN A 11 1.60 13.42 7.78
CA GLN A 11 0.42 12.56 7.89
C GLN A 11 0.09 11.89 6.55
N VAL A 12 0.05 12.67 5.46
CA VAL A 12 -0.22 12.15 4.12
C VAL A 12 0.79 11.08 3.74
N LEU A 13 2.08 11.29 4.02
CA LEU A 13 3.14 10.32 3.75
C LEU A 13 2.97 9.04 4.58
N VAL A 14 2.69 9.16 5.88
CA VAL A 14 2.48 8.00 6.77
C VAL A 14 1.31 7.15 6.29
N PHE A 15 0.16 7.79 6.01
CA PHE A 15 -1.02 7.07 5.51
C PHE A 15 -0.77 6.49 4.12
N TRP A 16 -0.09 7.22 3.22
CA TRP A 16 0.28 6.72 1.89
C TRP A 16 1.11 5.44 2.00
N VAL A 17 2.19 5.44 2.79
CA VAL A 17 3.03 4.26 2.99
C VAL A 17 2.23 3.12 3.62
N ALA A 18 1.39 3.40 4.62
CA ALA A 18 0.55 2.38 5.24
C ALA A 18 -0.44 1.75 4.25
N THR A 19 -1.03 2.53 3.35
CA THR A 19 -1.92 2.01 2.30
C THR A 19 -1.18 1.13 1.29
N GLN A 20 0.03 1.51 0.88
CA GLN A 20 0.85 0.69 -0.03
C GLN A 20 1.24 -0.65 0.61
N ILE A 21 1.65 -0.62 1.87
CA ILE A 21 1.97 -1.84 2.62
C ILE A 21 0.70 -2.69 2.78
N GLY A 22 -0.41 -2.11 3.21
CA GLY A 22 -1.68 -2.82 3.38
C GLY A 22 -2.19 -3.45 2.08
N PHE A 23 -1.98 -2.80 0.94
CA PHE A 23 -2.28 -3.37 -0.37
C PHE A 23 -1.35 -4.55 -0.70
N SER A 24 -0.04 -4.41 -0.49
CA SER A 24 0.92 -5.48 -0.72
C SER A 24 0.72 -6.72 0.17
N MET A 25 0.02 -6.56 1.28
CA MET A 25 -0.34 -7.66 2.17
C MET A 25 -1.57 -8.43 1.70
N GLN A 26 -2.31 -7.96 0.69
CA GLN A 26 -3.51 -8.64 0.23
C GLN A 26 -3.18 -9.85 -0.64
N VAL A 27 -3.79 -10.98 -0.33
CA VAL A 27 -3.66 -12.23 -1.07
C VAL A 27 -5.06 -12.79 -1.32
N ILE A 28 -5.25 -13.30 -2.54
CA ILE A 28 -6.44 -14.01 -2.95
C ILE A 28 -5.99 -15.38 -3.46
N ASP A 29 -6.32 -16.45 -2.74
CA ASP A 29 -5.83 -17.79 -3.05
C ASP A 29 -6.39 -18.35 -4.36
N SER A 30 -7.61 -17.95 -4.71
CA SER A 30 -8.25 -18.31 -5.98
C SER A 30 -9.02 -17.13 -6.54
N ALA A 31 -8.46 -16.50 -7.57
CA ALA A 31 -9.14 -15.53 -8.40
C ALA A 31 -9.17 -15.99 -9.85
N THR A 32 -10.30 -15.71 -10.51
CA THR A 32 -10.41 -15.76 -11.96
C THR A 32 -10.02 -14.39 -12.51
N VAL A 33 -8.97 -14.37 -13.33
CA VAL A 33 -8.39 -13.18 -13.95
C VAL A 33 -8.70 -13.23 -15.44
N ILE A 34 -9.26 -12.15 -15.98
CA ILE A 34 -9.41 -12.03 -17.44
C ILE A 34 -8.16 -11.34 -18.01
N VAL A 35 -7.37 -12.11 -18.75
CA VAL A 35 -6.16 -11.66 -19.44
C VAL A 35 -6.51 -11.29 -20.88
N LYS A 36 -6.31 -10.02 -21.23
CA LYS A 36 -6.58 -9.49 -22.58
C LYS A 36 -5.38 -9.59 -23.53
N GLN A 37 -4.22 -10.01 -23.03
CA GLN A 37 -2.99 -10.11 -23.80
C GLN A 37 -2.92 -11.49 -24.46
N PRO A 38 -3.16 -11.61 -25.79
CA PRO A 38 -3.24 -12.91 -26.46
C PRO A 38 -1.91 -13.68 -26.39
N GLU A 39 -0.77 -12.98 -26.41
CA GLU A 39 0.55 -13.58 -26.25
C GLU A 39 0.70 -14.34 -24.92
N LEU A 40 0.20 -13.76 -23.83
CA LEU A 40 0.25 -14.37 -22.51
C LEU A 40 -0.66 -15.61 -22.45
N CYS A 41 -1.82 -15.55 -23.11
CA CYS A 41 -2.75 -16.67 -23.22
C CYS A 41 -2.16 -17.84 -24.01
N HIS A 42 -1.48 -17.56 -25.13
CA HIS A 42 -0.77 -18.57 -25.91
C HIS A 42 0.37 -19.20 -25.12
N TYR A 43 1.15 -18.39 -24.39
CA TYR A 43 2.22 -18.87 -23.54
C TYR A 43 1.71 -19.78 -22.41
N LEU A 44 0.60 -19.40 -21.78
CA LEU A 44 -0.06 -20.20 -20.73
C LEU A 44 -0.82 -21.42 -21.28
N GLN A 45 -0.87 -21.60 -22.61
CA GLN A 45 -1.61 -22.66 -23.29
C GLN A 45 -3.11 -22.68 -22.97
N ILE A 46 -3.70 -21.52 -22.67
CA ILE A 46 -5.12 -21.39 -22.32
C ILE A 46 -5.91 -20.97 -23.57
N PRO A 47 -7.07 -21.59 -23.85
CA PRO A 47 -7.87 -21.21 -25.01
C PRO A 47 -8.34 -19.76 -24.91
N VAL A 48 -8.08 -18.99 -25.96
CA VAL A 48 -8.55 -17.61 -26.11
C VAL A 48 -10.01 -17.66 -26.57
N GLN A 49 -10.90 -17.01 -25.82
CA GLN A 49 -12.30 -16.78 -26.18
C GLN A 49 -12.49 -15.27 -26.34
N ASP A 50 -13.04 -14.82 -27.47
CA ASP A 50 -13.34 -13.41 -27.72
C ASP A 50 -12.15 -12.45 -27.45
N GLY A 51 -10.94 -12.85 -27.86
CA GLY A 51 -9.72 -12.05 -27.71
C GLY A 51 -9.15 -11.97 -26.30
N HIS A 52 -9.66 -12.75 -25.34
CA HIS A 52 -9.15 -12.83 -23.97
C HIS A 52 -9.08 -14.28 -23.48
N CYS A 53 -8.31 -14.54 -22.44
CA CYS A 53 -8.34 -15.82 -21.74
C CYS A 53 -8.66 -15.63 -20.26
N ARG A 54 -9.24 -16.67 -19.64
CA ARG A 54 -9.53 -16.69 -18.21
C ARG A 54 -8.48 -17.55 -17.53
N VAL A 55 -7.75 -16.95 -16.60
CA VAL A 55 -6.71 -17.63 -15.82
C VAL A 55 -7.21 -17.74 -14.39
N VAL A 56 -7.23 -18.94 -13.84
CA VAL A 56 -7.49 -19.15 -12.41
C VAL A 56 -6.15 -19.25 -11.71
N GLY A 57 -5.94 -18.44 -10.68
CA GLY A 57 -4.66 -18.37 -10.01
C GLY A 57 -4.74 -17.75 -8.63
N ARG A 58 -3.61 -17.81 -7.92
CA ARG A 58 -3.38 -17.03 -6.71
C ARG A 58 -2.96 -15.63 -7.13
N VAL A 59 -3.48 -14.61 -6.46
CA VAL A 59 -3.24 -13.20 -6.80
C VAL A 59 -2.77 -12.47 -5.55
N GLU A 60 -1.65 -11.75 -5.66
CA GLU A 60 -1.01 -11.05 -4.54
C GLU A 60 -0.80 -9.58 -4.90
N GLY A 61 -1.16 -8.67 -4.00
CA GLY A 61 -0.84 -7.25 -4.18
C GLY A 61 0.66 -7.04 -4.04
N ASN A 62 1.22 -6.11 -4.81
CA ASN A 62 2.63 -5.72 -4.67
C ASN A 62 2.78 -4.27 -4.18
N LEU A 63 4.00 -3.89 -3.80
CA LEU A 63 4.31 -2.51 -3.37
C LEU A 63 4.21 -1.47 -4.51
N GLY A 64 4.11 -1.92 -5.77
CA GLY A 64 3.90 -1.07 -6.93
C GLY A 64 2.44 -0.70 -7.17
N GLY A 65 1.50 -1.23 -6.37
CA GLY A 65 0.06 -1.02 -6.58
C GLY A 65 -0.54 -1.88 -7.71
N THR A 66 0.19 -2.89 -8.18
CA THR A 66 -0.26 -3.88 -9.16
C THR A 66 -0.46 -5.24 -8.48
N TRP A 67 -1.05 -6.18 -9.22
CA TRP A 67 -1.26 -7.54 -8.70
C TRP A 67 -0.41 -8.53 -9.46
N THR A 68 0.27 -9.39 -8.72
CA THR A 68 1.02 -10.52 -9.25
C THR A 68 0.10 -11.73 -9.29
N VAL A 69 -0.03 -12.35 -10.45
CA VAL A 69 -0.86 -13.55 -10.66
C VAL A 69 0.05 -14.76 -10.84
N THR A 70 -0.23 -15.79 -10.04
CA THR A 70 0.38 -17.12 -10.12
C THR A 70 -0.68 -18.11 -10.59
N PRO A 71 -0.65 -18.60 -11.84
CA PRO A 71 -1.64 -19.54 -12.38
C PRO A 71 -1.70 -20.86 -11.60
N LYS A 72 -2.88 -21.50 -11.58
CA LYS A 72 -3.09 -22.86 -11.07
C LYS A 72 -3.44 -23.84 -12.22
N PRO A 73 -2.86 -25.06 -12.27
CA PRO A 73 -1.77 -25.57 -11.42
C PRO A 73 -0.52 -24.69 -11.55
N GLU A 74 0.32 -24.66 -10.49
CA GLU A 74 1.48 -23.77 -10.42
C GLU A 74 2.36 -23.93 -11.66
N LEU A 75 2.23 -22.96 -12.57
CA LEU A 75 3.13 -22.79 -13.69
C LEU A 75 4.33 -21.97 -13.20
N PRO A 76 5.54 -22.19 -13.73
CA PRO A 76 6.75 -21.47 -13.32
C PRO A 76 6.76 -19.99 -13.74
N VAL A 77 5.59 -19.40 -14.03
CA VAL A 77 5.44 -18.06 -14.57
C VAL A 77 4.42 -17.29 -13.76
N THR A 78 4.90 -16.18 -13.20
CA THR A 78 4.08 -15.15 -12.58
C THR A 78 4.05 -13.93 -13.50
N PHE A 79 2.92 -13.23 -13.54
CA PHE A 79 2.80 -12.00 -14.34
C PHE A 79 2.10 -10.91 -13.54
N GLU A 80 2.44 -9.67 -13.82
CA GLU A 80 1.81 -8.52 -13.20
C GLU A 80 0.61 -8.04 -14.03
N LEU A 81 -0.51 -7.78 -13.36
CA LEU A 81 -1.66 -7.13 -13.93
C LEU A 81 -1.46 -5.62 -13.95
N PRO A 82 -1.65 -4.95 -15.10
CA PRO A 82 -1.54 -3.50 -15.17
C PRO A 82 -2.56 -2.81 -14.26
N ALA A 83 -2.12 -1.74 -13.58
CA ALA A 83 -2.97 -0.98 -12.68
C ALA A 83 -4.19 -0.41 -13.43
N GLY A 84 -5.39 -0.63 -12.89
CA GLY A 84 -6.64 -0.14 -13.49
C GLY A 84 -7.42 -1.17 -14.29
N GLU A 85 -6.83 -2.33 -14.62
CA GLU A 85 -7.54 -3.43 -15.30
C GLU A 85 -7.96 -4.51 -14.29
N TRP A 86 -9.24 -4.48 -13.89
CA TRP A 86 -9.77 -5.23 -12.74
C TRP A 86 -10.90 -6.24 -13.02
N PRO A 87 -10.90 -7.04 -14.09
CA PRO A 87 -11.82 -8.18 -14.12
C PRO A 87 -11.24 -9.34 -13.28
N LEU A 88 -11.07 -9.10 -11.97
CA LEU A 88 -10.76 -10.10 -10.96
C LEU A 88 -12.09 -10.58 -10.35
N MET A 89 -12.38 -11.86 -10.47
CA MET A 89 -13.53 -12.47 -9.80
C MET A 89 -13.03 -13.52 -8.81
N TYR A 90 -13.35 -13.31 -7.53
CA TYR A 90 -12.93 -14.19 -6.44
C TYR A 90 -14.06 -14.37 -5.45
N LYS A 91 -14.02 -15.44 -4.64
CA LYS A 91 -14.91 -15.59 -3.50
C LYS A 91 -14.32 -14.84 -2.31
N SER A 92 -15.16 -14.20 -1.51
CA SER A 92 -14.71 -13.49 -0.30
C SER A 92 -13.88 -14.34 0.64
N ASP A 93 -14.18 -15.65 0.71
CA ASP A 93 -13.49 -16.60 1.59
C ASP A 93 -12.06 -16.90 1.16
N ASP A 94 -11.72 -16.65 -0.11
CA ASP A 94 -10.37 -16.83 -0.65
C ASP A 94 -9.47 -15.61 -0.41
N TRP A 95 -10.04 -14.49 0.03
CA TRP A 95 -9.31 -13.26 0.33
C TRP A 95 -8.82 -13.25 1.78
N HIS A 96 -7.55 -12.93 1.95
CA HIS A 96 -6.96 -12.71 3.26
C HIS A 96 -5.77 -11.73 3.18
N MET A 97 -5.32 -11.26 4.34
CA MET A 97 -4.06 -10.54 4.43
C MET A 97 -2.95 -11.47 4.91
N VAL A 98 -1.77 -11.37 4.30
CA VAL A 98 -0.56 -12.07 4.73
C VAL A 98 -0.26 -11.72 6.18
N GLY A 99 -0.06 -12.75 7.01
CA GLY A 99 0.15 -12.61 8.44
C GLY A 99 -1.13 -12.34 9.25
N GLY A 100 -2.29 -12.28 8.60
CA GLY A 100 -3.61 -12.21 9.24
C GLY A 100 -3.80 -11.01 10.17
N THR A 101 -4.71 -11.15 11.13
CA THR A 101 -5.05 -10.11 12.11
C THR A 101 -3.83 -9.52 12.84
N PRO A 102 -2.82 -10.29 13.28
CA PRO A 102 -1.64 -9.74 13.94
C PRO A 102 -0.86 -8.76 13.08
N ALA A 103 -0.66 -9.06 11.80
CA ALA A 103 0.09 -8.21 10.89
C ALA A 103 -0.66 -6.90 10.60
N VAL A 104 -1.99 -6.98 10.42
CA VAL A 104 -2.85 -5.81 10.26
C VAL A 104 -2.84 -4.93 11.52
N ALA A 105 -2.93 -5.54 12.70
CA ALA A 105 -2.86 -4.82 13.97
C ALA A 105 -1.50 -4.15 14.16
N GLY A 106 -0.40 -4.83 13.81
CA GLY A 106 0.95 -4.27 13.84
C GLY A 106 1.08 -3.06 12.91
N LEU A 107 0.60 -3.17 11.67
CA LEU A 107 0.61 -2.07 10.72
C LEU A 107 -0.20 -0.87 11.23
N ALA A 108 -1.38 -1.11 11.80
CA ALA A 108 -2.20 -0.05 12.39
C ALA A 108 -1.49 0.64 13.56
N ALA A 109 -0.92 -0.13 14.49
CA ALA A 109 -0.22 0.40 15.66
C ALA A 109 0.99 1.28 15.24
N VAL A 110 1.80 0.80 14.29
CA VAL A 110 2.95 1.55 13.77
C VAL A 110 2.49 2.83 13.05
N THR A 111 1.42 2.75 12.27
CA THR A 111 0.87 3.91 11.56
C THR A 111 0.41 4.99 12.53
N VAL A 112 -0.32 4.62 13.58
CA VAL A 112 -0.77 5.55 14.63
C VAL A 112 0.41 6.15 15.38
N PHE A 113 1.41 5.36 15.71
CA PHE A 113 2.61 5.83 16.40
C PHE A 113 3.38 6.87 15.54
N LEU A 114 3.62 6.57 14.27
CA LEU A 114 4.30 7.48 13.34
C LEU A 114 3.49 8.75 13.07
N ALA A 115 2.16 8.63 12.94
CA ALA A 115 1.25 9.78 12.85
C ALA A 115 1.38 10.69 14.10
N GLY A 116 1.43 10.09 15.31
CA GLY A 116 1.62 10.82 16.57
C GLY A 116 2.93 11.59 16.65
N ILE A 117 4.04 11.03 16.14
CA ILE A 117 5.34 11.71 16.10
C ILE A 117 5.28 13.01 15.29
N GLY A 118 4.57 13.03 14.16
CA GLY A 118 4.42 14.24 13.34
C GLY A 118 3.71 15.37 14.06
N VAL A 119 2.72 15.03 14.90
CA VAL A 119 2.01 16.00 15.74
C VAL A 119 2.90 16.49 16.88
N TRP A 120 3.52 15.57 17.62
CA TRP A 120 4.35 15.90 18.80
C TRP A 120 5.63 16.66 18.44
N GLY A 121 6.29 16.30 17.33
CA GLY A 121 7.47 16.99 16.82
C GLY A 121 7.17 18.45 16.47
N SER A 122 6.01 18.73 15.88
CA SER A 122 5.59 20.11 15.56
C SER A 122 5.40 20.97 16.83
N PHE A 123 4.88 20.38 17.90
CA PHE A 123 4.74 21.03 19.21
C PHE A 123 6.09 21.29 19.88
N TRP A 124 7.00 20.31 19.84
CA TRP A 124 8.34 20.46 20.42
C TRP A 124 9.18 21.53 19.72
N VAL A 125 9.13 21.59 18.39
CA VAL A 125 9.81 22.64 17.60
C VAL A 125 9.24 24.01 17.94
N LYS A 126 7.92 24.15 18.01
CA LYS A 126 7.28 25.42 18.38
C LYS A 126 7.64 25.84 19.82
N ARG A 127 7.67 24.89 20.76
CA ARG A 127 8.09 25.12 22.15
C ARG A 127 9.56 25.54 22.24
N TRP A 128 10.44 24.94 21.44
CA TRP A 128 11.85 25.34 21.34
C TRP A 128 12.02 26.75 20.77
N GLN A 129 11.29 27.10 19.70
CA GLN A 129 11.33 28.44 19.11
C GLN A 129 10.87 29.52 20.09
N VAL A 130 9.77 29.29 20.82
CA VAL A 130 9.29 30.22 21.85
C VAL A 130 10.33 30.38 22.97
N ARG A 131 10.94 29.28 23.41
CA ARG A 131 11.97 29.32 24.47
C ARG A 131 13.22 30.10 24.01
N ARG A 132 13.61 29.98 22.73
CA ARG A 132 14.72 30.76 22.15
C ARG A 132 14.38 32.25 22.01
N SER A 133 13.16 32.58 21.59
CA SER A 133 12.70 33.97 21.47
C SER A 133 12.67 34.69 22.81
N ASN A 134 12.24 34.01 23.88
CA ASN A 134 12.24 34.59 25.23
C ASN A 134 13.65 34.82 25.80
N ILE A 135 14.64 34.03 25.38
CA ILE A 135 16.04 34.23 25.79
C ILE A 135 16.67 35.39 25.00
N GLY A 136 16.33 35.56 23.71
CA GLY A 136 16.80 36.69 22.90
C GLY A 136 16.20 38.04 23.30
N GLY A 137 14.91 38.09 23.66
CA GLY A 137 14.25 39.33 24.08
C GLY A 137 14.71 39.86 25.46
N LEU A 138 15.37 39.03 26.27
CA LEU A 138 15.98 39.43 27.54
C LEU A 138 17.34 40.12 27.35
N GLN A 139 17.92 40.07 26.14
CA GLN A 139 19.24 40.64 25.82
C GLN A 139 19.17 42.04 25.19
N GLU A 140 18.01 42.48 24.70
CA GLU A 140 17.80 43.83 24.15
C GLU A 140 17.21 44.83 25.15
N GLY A 141 16.97 44.40 26.40
CA GLY A 141 16.32 45.18 27.46
C GLY A 141 17.23 45.61 28.61
N VAL A 142 18.55 45.72 28.40
CA VAL A 142 19.52 46.26 29.37
C VAL A 142 20.34 47.37 28.73
#